data_AF-A0A845CIK0-F1
#
_entry.id   AF-A0A845CIK0-F1
#
_cell.length_a   1.000
_cell.length_b   1.000
_cell.length_c   1.000
_cell.angle_alpha   90.00
_cell.angle_beta   90.00
_cell.angle_gamma   90.00
#
_symmetry.space_group_name_H-M   'P 1'
#
loop_
_entity.id
_entity.type
_entity.pdbx_description
1 polymer ?
#
loop_
_entity_poly.entity_id
_entity_poly.type
_entity_poly.pdbx_seq_one_letter_code
_entity_poly.pdbx_strand_id
1 'polypeptide(L)' 'MHAFTLAIDQGAHIIETDLWFSKDRELILLHDRNLKRTTGRDANVTDLSATEVVSTLV' A
#
# COMPACT_ATOMS: atom_id res chain seq x y z
N MET A 1 -2.32 7.28 4.31
CA MET A 1 -3.58 7.64 5.02
C MET A 1 -4.33 8.83 4.42
N HIS A 2 -3.66 9.87 3.88
CA HIS A 2 -4.33 11.09 3.37
C HIS A 2 -5.54 10.86 2.44
N ALA A 3 -5.44 9.94 1.48
CA ALA A 3 -6.54 9.66 0.54
C ALA A 3 -7.83 9.19 1.24
N PHE A 4 -7.71 8.36 2.29
CA PHE A 4 -8.86 7.85 3.03
C PHE A 4 -9.44 8.90 3.97
N THR A 5 -8.59 9.72 4.60
CA THR A 5 -9.06 10.86 5.40
C THR A 5 -9.89 11.81 4.53
N LEU A 6 -9.39 12.18 3.35
CA LEU A 6 -10.13 13.04 2.44
C LEU A 6 -11.46 12.42 1.99
N ALA A 7 -11.49 11.11 1.70
CA ALA A 7 -12.72 10.42 1.34
C ALA A 7 -13.77 10.49 2.46
N ILE A 8 -13.36 10.28 3.72
CA ILE A 8 -14.22 10.41 4.89
C ILE A 8 -14.71 11.85 5.03
N ASP A 9 -13.82 12.83 4.93
CA ASP A 9 -14.16 14.25 5.05
C ASP A 9 -15.14 14.72 3.95
N GLN A 10 -15.09 14.09 2.78
CA GLN A 10 -16.02 14.33 1.67
C GLN A 10 -17.35 13.57 1.79
N GLY A 11 -17.55 12.79 2.85
CA GLY A 11 -18.79 12.05 3.09
C GLY A 11 -18.91 10.75 2.30
N ALA A 12 -17.79 10.13 1.92
CA ALA A 12 -17.82 8.80 1.31
C ALA A 12 -18.38 7.75 2.28
N HIS A 13 -19.32 6.93 1.81
CA HIS A 13 -19.93 5.85 2.61
C HIS A 13 -19.13 4.55 2.58
N ILE A 14 -18.34 4.34 1.52
CA ILE A 14 -17.54 3.14 1.29
C ILE A 14 -16.20 3.58 0.73
N ILE A 15 -15.13 2.92 1.19
CA ILE A 15 -13.79 3.04 0.64
C ILE A 15 -13.40 1.65 0.13
N GLU A 16 -12.99 1.59 -1.13
CA GLU A 16 -12.44 0.39 -1.75
C GLU A 16 -10.90 0.48 -1.70
N THR A 17 -10.25 -0.68 -1.55
CA THR A 17 -8.80 -0.77 -1.57
C THR A 17 -8.32 -2.17 -1.91
N ASP A 18 -7.16 -2.24 -2.56
CA ASP A 18 -6.45 -3.47 -2.87
C ASP A 18 -5.42 -3.84 -1.79
N LEU A 19 -5.23 -5.15 -1.58
CA LEU A 19 -4.31 -5.69 -0.58
C LEU A 19 -3.37 -6.74 -1.19
N TRP A 20 -2.13 -6.75 -0.71
CA TRP A 20 -1.15 -7.82 -0.94
C TRP A 20 -0.60 -8.34 0.38
N PHE A 21 -0.17 -9.61 0.40
CA PHE A 21 0.67 -10.12 1.47
C PHE A 21 2.14 -9.77 1.20
N SER A 22 2.83 -9.29 2.24
CA SER A 22 4.30 -9.25 2.28
C SER A 22 4.89 -10.65 2.42
N LYS A 23 6.22 -10.74 2.35
CA LYS A 23 6.99 -11.98 2.58
C LYS A 23 6.73 -12.59 3.97
N ASP A 24 6.61 -11.74 4.99
CA ASP A 24 6.30 -12.11 6.38
C ASP A 24 4.79 -12.15 6.68
N ARG A 25 3.95 -12.13 5.64
CA ARG A 25 2.49 -12.32 5.67
C ARG A 25 1.70 -11.22 6.40
N GLU A 26 2.25 -10.03 6.46
CA GLU A 26 1.51 -8.82 6.82
C GLU A 26 0.74 -8.28 5.60
N LEU A 27 -0.38 -7.61 5.86
CA LEU A 27 -1.19 -7.00 4.81
C LEU A 27 -0.63 -5.62 4.42
N ILE A 28 -0.42 -5.42 3.13
CA ILE A 28 0.06 -4.18 2.53
C ILE A 28 -1.03 -3.60 1.63
N LEU A 29 -1.31 -2.31 1.80
CA LEU A 29 -2.25 -1.57 0.99
C LEU A 29 -1.57 -1.04 -0.27
N LEU A 30 -1.81 -1.70 -1.40
CA LEU A 30 -1.22 -1.36 -2.69
C LEU A 30 -2.01 -2.04 -3.81
N HIS A 31 -2.31 -1.31 -4.88
CA HIS A 31 -2.94 -1.89 -6.07
C HIS A 31 -1.95 -2.76 -6.86
N ASP A 32 -0.82 -2.19 -7.25
CA ASP A 32 0.15 -2.88 -8.11
C ASP A 32 0.87 -3.98 -7.34
N ARG A 33 1.31 -5.03 -8.06
CA ARG A 33 2.17 -6.08 -7.49
C ARG A 33 3.55 -5.56 -7.01
N ASN A 34 4.01 -4.44 -7.59
CA ASN A 34 5.33 -3.86 -7.32
C ASN A 34 5.24 -2.39 -6.90
N LEU A 35 6.32 -1.91 -6.29
CA LEU A 35 6.41 -0.59 -5.70
C LEU A 35 6.74 0.52 -6.72
N LYS A 36 6.94 0.20 -8.00
CA LYS A 36 7.59 1.09 -8.98
C LYS A 36 6.76 2.34 -9.27
N ARG A 37 5.46 2.19 -9.52
CA ARG A 37 4.59 3.28 -9.96
C ARG A 37 4.33 4.32 -8.85
N THR A 38 4.13 3.87 -7.61
CA THR A 38 3.68 4.72 -6.50
C THR A 38 4.81 5.14 -5.55
N THR A 39 5.96 4.46 -5.59
CA THR A 39 7.10 4.76 -4.70
C THR A 39 8.44 4.94 -5.44
N GLY A 40 8.51 4.56 -6.73
CA GLY A 40 9.75 4.60 -7.51
C GLY A 40 10.68 3.39 -7.31
N ARG A 41 10.43 2.51 -6.34
CA ARG A 41 11.24 1.30 -6.10
C ARG A 41 10.79 0.13 -6.98
N ASP A 42 11.69 -0.43 -7.79
CA ASP A 42 11.40 -1.58 -8.64
C ASP A 42 11.57 -2.91 -7.89
N ALA A 43 10.59 -3.25 -7.04
CA ALA A 43 10.55 -4.51 -6.27
C ALA A 43 9.10 -4.96 -6.06
N ASN A 44 8.85 -6.28 -6.05
CA ASN A 44 7.51 -6.82 -5.74
C ASN A 44 7.26 -6.82 -4.23
N VAL A 45 6.01 -6.62 -3.82
CA VAL A 45 5.59 -6.66 -2.41
C VAL A 45 5.86 -8.03 -1.78
N THR A 46 5.61 -9.10 -2.53
CA THR A 46 5.75 -10.49 -2.05
C THR A 46 7.18 -10.90 -1.73
N ASP A 47 8.17 -10.13 -2.17
CA ASP A 47 9.59 -10.43 -2.00
C ASP A 47 10.19 -9.72 -0.76
N LEU A 48 9.43 -8.81 -0.14
CA LEU A 48 9.86 -7.92 0.96
C LEU A 48 9.06 -8.19 2.24
N SER A 49 9.69 -8.03 3.40
CA SER A 49 8.99 -7.93 4.68
C SER A 49 8.18 -6.63 4.77
N ALA A 50 7.18 -6.59 5.64
CA ALA A 50 6.35 -5.40 5.84
C ALA A 50 7.19 -4.16 6.15
N THR A 51 8.21 -4.31 7.00
CA THR A 51 9.15 -3.26 7.38
C THR A 51 9.96 -2.75 6.18
N GLU A 52 10.39 -3.64 5.28
CA GLU A 52 11.12 -3.27 4.06
C GLU A 52 10.22 -2.55 3.04
N VAL A 53 8.92 -2.83 3.02
CA VAL A 53 7.94 -2.10 2.20
C VAL A 53 7.74 -0.69 2.78
N VAL A 54 7.52 -0.59 4.10
CA VAL A 54 7.22 0.69 4.77
C VAL A 54 8.41 1.64 4.77
N SER A 55 9.65 1.15 4.90
CA SER A 55 10.84 2.02 4.86
C SER A 55 11.06 2.75 3.53
N THR A 56 10.31 2.35 2.49
CA THR A 56 10.32 2.99 1.17
C THR A 56 9.27 4.10 1.04
N LEU A 57 8.29 4.15 1.95
CA LEU A 57 7.21 5.13 1.97
C LEU A 57 7.64 6.32 2.85
N VAL A 58 8.34 7.29 2.25
CA VAL A 58 8.57 8.62 2.85
C VAL A 58 7.73 9.64 2.12
#